data_AF-A0A5D2J4E4-F1
#
_entry.id   AF-A0A5D2J4E4-F1
#
_cell.length_a   1.000
_cell.length_b   1.000
_cell.length_c   1.000
_cell.angle_alpha   90.00
_cell.angle_beta   90.00
_cell.angle_gamma   90.00
#
_symmetry.space_group_name_H-M   'P 1'
#
loop_
_entity.id
_entity.type
_entity.pdbx_description
1 polymer ?
#
loop_
_entity_poly.entity_id
_entity_poly.type
_entity_poly.pdbx_seq_one_letter_code
_entity_poly.pdbx_strand_id
1 'polypeptide(L)'
;MGLLLLFRFSLLVLLFFLLQHSPTKGEDFNAINNTNASGRARSLASNCNWFRGKWVYDPSYPLYDPYKCPFIEGEFDCQKYGRPDNTYLKYRWQPFSCSLPRFNGLYFLRKWRGKKIMFVGDSLSLNQFQSLTCMIQAWVPNSQISYIKRDGLTSVTFLDYDVNIMLYRTPYLVDIVNQKYGRVLKLDSIRGGDSWKGVDMLIFNTWHWWTHTGRTQPFDYIEDGGKTWKDMNRMVAFYKGLTTWARWVNRNVDPLKTKVFFQGISPTHYEGKDWNKPTESCSGQTQPFFGMRYPGGTPMAWVVVKKVLSRIKKPVFLLDVTGLSQYRKDAHPSAYRGMDGGTDCSHWCLPGVPDTWNSLLYAAVF
;
A
#
# COMPACT_ATOMS: atom_id res chain seq x y z
N MET A 1 58.60 1.60 -57.50
CA MET A 1 57.94 0.70 -56.52
C MET A 1 57.53 1.57 -55.34
N GLY A 2 56.34 2.13 -55.23
CA GLY A 2 55.02 1.64 -55.58
C GLY A 2 54.12 2.00 -54.40
N LEU A 3 53.90 3.30 -54.21
CA LEU A 3 52.98 3.88 -53.22
C LEU A 3 51.55 3.61 -53.73
N LEU A 4 50.85 2.63 -53.18
CA LEU A 4 49.45 2.34 -53.52
C LEU A 4 48.78 1.62 -52.33
N LEU A 5 47.52 1.97 -52.10
CA LEU A 5 46.57 1.42 -51.11
C LEU A 5 46.46 2.15 -49.76
N LEU A 6 46.40 3.49 -49.81
CA LEU A 6 45.35 4.22 -49.09
C LEU A 6 44.09 4.15 -49.96
N PHE A 7 43.02 3.54 -49.46
CA PHE A 7 41.59 3.66 -49.82
C PHE A 7 40.92 2.28 -49.67
N ARG A 8 40.09 2.17 -48.62
CA ARG A 8 38.91 1.31 -48.45
C ARG A 8 38.86 0.76 -47.02
N PHE A 9 38.32 1.57 -46.11
CA PHE A 9 37.34 1.15 -45.09
C PHE A 9 36.78 2.41 -44.42
N SER A 10 36.23 3.30 -45.24
CA SER A 10 35.39 4.40 -44.77
C SER A 10 34.13 4.44 -45.63
N LEU A 11 33.35 3.36 -45.53
CA LEU A 11 32.02 3.27 -46.14
C LEU A 11 31.12 2.25 -45.41
N LEU A 12 31.21 2.21 -44.08
CA LEU A 12 30.28 1.43 -43.24
C LEU A 12 29.82 2.16 -41.97
N VAL A 13 30.01 3.48 -41.90
CA VAL A 13 29.57 4.33 -40.77
C VAL A 13 28.48 5.33 -41.20
N LEU A 14 28.12 5.39 -42.49
CA LEU A 14 27.12 6.33 -43.02
C LEU A 14 25.77 5.71 -43.44
N LEU A 15 25.55 4.42 -43.16
CA LEU A 15 24.27 3.72 -43.43
C LEU A 15 23.51 3.27 -42.16
N PHE A 16 24.04 3.54 -40.97
CA PHE A 16 23.32 3.30 -39.70
C PHE A 16 22.74 4.56 -39.05
N PHE A 17 22.92 5.74 -39.68
CA PHE A 17 22.41 7.02 -39.17
C PHE A 17 21.12 7.54 -39.84
N LEU A 18 20.46 6.73 -40.69
CA LEU A 18 19.25 7.14 -41.42
C LEU A 18 17.97 6.38 -41.04
N LEU A 19 17.93 5.63 -39.94
CA LEU A 19 16.73 4.92 -39.50
C LEU A 19 16.44 5.00 -37.99
N GLN A 20 16.78 6.09 -37.30
CA GLN A 20 16.20 6.38 -35.98
C GLN A 20 16.09 7.89 -35.72
N HIS A 21 15.27 8.59 -36.50
CA HIS A 21 14.66 9.86 -36.11
C HIS A 21 13.18 9.80 -36.47
N SER A 22 12.42 8.95 -35.76
CA SER A 22 10.98 9.16 -35.68
C SER A 22 10.76 10.32 -34.70
N PRO A 23 10.12 11.42 -35.10
CA PRO A 23 9.69 12.41 -34.13
C PRO A 23 8.70 11.69 -33.22
N THR A 24 9.00 11.61 -31.93
CA THR A 24 8.00 11.30 -30.92
C THR A 24 6.97 12.43 -30.99
N LYS A 25 5.91 12.19 -31.76
CA LYS A 25 4.68 12.99 -31.66
C LYS A 25 4.28 12.96 -30.20
N GLY A 26 4.47 14.08 -29.51
CA GLY A 26 3.73 14.36 -28.31
C GLY A 26 2.27 14.27 -28.71
N GLU A 27 1.58 13.25 -28.21
CA GLU A 27 0.13 13.25 -28.27
C GLU A 27 -0.33 14.43 -27.41
N ASP A 28 -0.74 15.50 -28.07
CA ASP A 28 -1.59 16.52 -27.49
C ASP A 28 -2.85 15.82 -26.96
N PHE A 29 -2.81 15.48 -25.67
CA PHE A 29 -3.99 15.09 -24.92
C PHE A 29 -4.89 16.31 -24.84
N ASN A 30 -5.75 16.45 -25.84
CA ASN A 30 -6.89 17.35 -25.79
C ASN A 30 -7.67 17.06 -24.51
N ALA A 31 -7.64 18.02 -23.59
CA ALA A 31 -8.39 18.02 -22.36
C ALA A 31 -9.88 18.04 -22.70
N ILE A 32 -10.48 16.86 -22.84
CA ILE A 32 -11.93 16.73 -22.86
C ILE A 32 -12.40 17.04 -21.43
N ASN A 33 -12.88 18.27 -21.24
CA ASN A 33 -13.72 18.65 -20.11
C ASN A 33 -14.93 17.70 -20.08
N ASN A 34 -14.85 16.66 -19.25
CA ASN A 34 -15.95 15.73 -19.05
C ASN A 34 -16.21 15.56 -17.56
N THR A 35 -17.11 16.41 -17.06
CA THR A 35 -17.78 16.27 -15.77
C THR A 35 -18.51 14.91 -15.61
N ASN A 36 -18.61 14.12 -16.68
CA ASN A 36 -19.15 12.75 -16.72
C ASN A 36 -18.11 11.62 -16.51
N ALA A 37 -16.81 11.91 -16.34
CA ALA A 37 -15.79 10.88 -16.15
C ALA A 37 -15.98 10.03 -14.87
N SER A 38 -16.54 10.64 -13.81
CA SER A 38 -16.84 9.96 -12.54
C SER A 38 -17.95 8.90 -12.67
N GLY A 39 -18.87 9.08 -13.62
CA GLY A 39 -19.93 8.11 -13.93
C GLY A 39 -19.44 6.93 -14.77
N ARG A 40 -18.51 7.17 -15.70
CA ARG A 40 -17.95 6.13 -16.59
C ARG A 40 -16.96 5.21 -15.86
N ALA A 41 -16.15 5.73 -14.94
CA ALA A 41 -15.32 4.92 -14.05
C ALA A 41 -16.18 4.05 -13.11
N ARG A 42 -17.30 4.58 -12.61
CA ARG A 42 -18.29 3.81 -11.82
C ARG A 42 -19.00 2.73 -12.64
N SER A 43 -19.29 2.96 -13.93
CA SER A 43 -19.93 1.95 -14.80
C SER A 43 -18.93 0.90 -15.32
N LEU A 44 -17.65 1.24 -15.48
CA LEU A 44 -16.59 0.25 -15.74
C LEU A 44 -16.30 -0.61 -14.50
N ALA A 45 -16.41 -0.03 -13.30
CA ALA A 45 -16.31 -0.75 -12.04
C ALA A 45 -17.45 -1.76 -11.80
N SER A 46 -18.57 -1.69 -12.54
CA SER A 46 -19.63 -2.71 -12.45
C SER A 46 -19.28 -4.00 -13.22
N ASN A 47 -18.37 -3.94 -14.20
CA ASN A 47 -17.94 -5.11 -15.00
C ASN A 47 -16.47 -5.52 -14.79
N CYS A 48 -15.62 -4.67 -14.20
CA CYS A 48 -14.25 -5.05 -13.86
C CYS A 48 -14.00 -5.06 -12.35
N ASN A 49 -13.77 -6.26 -11.81
CA ASN A 49 -13.27 -6.44 -10.45
C ASN A 49 -11.74 -6.41 -10.44
N TRP A 50 -11.14 -5.26 -10.12
CA TRP A 50 -9.68 -5.10 -10.04
C TRP A 50 -8.99 -6.01 -9.04
N PHE A 51 -9.71 -6.56 -8.07
CA PHE A 51 -9.17 -7.41 -7.01
C PHE A 51 -9.22 -8.91 -7.34
N ARG A 52 -9.75 -9.26 -8.53
CA ARG A 52 -9.70 -10.63 -9.06
C ARG A 52 -8.80 -10.69 -10.29
N GLY A 53 -7.72 -11.44 -10.17
CA GLY A 53 -6.64 -11.46 -11.15
C GLY A 53 -5.58 -12.48 -10.79
N LYS A 54 -4.41 -12.30 -11.40
CA LYS A 54 -3.22 -13.11 -11.12
C LYS A 54 -1.98 -12.23 -11.08
N TRP A 55 -0.96 -12.70 -10.38
CA TRP A 55 0.39 -12.14 -10.49
C TRP A 55 1.05 -12.62 -11.77
N VAL A 56 1.66 -11.69 -12.51
CA VAL A 56 2.35 -11.95 -13.76
C VAL A 56 3.77 -11.41 -13.64
N TYR A 57 4.73 -12.20 -14.08
CA TYR A 57 6.11 -11.76 -14.18
C TYR A 57 6.23 -10.65 -15.23
N ASP A 58 6.88 -9.56 -14.86
CA ASP A 58 7.13 -8.40 -15.70
C ASP A 58 8.58 -7.92 -15.49
N PRO A 59 9.46 -8.06 -16.49
CA PRO A 59 10.86 -7.68 -16.34
C PRO A 59 11.05 -6.17 -16.14
N SER A 60 10.05 -5.34 -16.50
CA SER A 60 10.12 -3.89 -16.34
C SER A 60 9.94 -3.41 -14.90
N TYR A 61 9.49 -4.28 -13.99
CA TYR A 61 9.39 -3.98 -12.57
C TYR A 61 10.75 -4.10 -11.87
N PRO A 62 11.00 -3.48 -10.70
CA PRO A 62 10.06 -2.67 -9.91
C PRO A 62 9.78 -1.28 -10.50
N LEU A 63 8.79 -0.57 -9.95
CA LEU A 63 8.37 0.76 -10.42
C LEU A 63 9.37 1.88 -10.10
N TYR A 64 10.33 1.61 -9.21
CA TYR A 64 11.38 2.54 -8.81
C TYR A 64 12.59 1.77 -8.28
N ASP A 65 13.74 2.43 -8.25
CA ASP A 65 14.99 1.89 -7.71
C ASP A 65 14.97 1.95 -6.17
N PRO A 66 15.06 0.81 -5.45
CA PRO A 66 15.08 0.80 -3.98
C PRO A 66 16.15 1.71 -3.39
N TYR A 67 17.33 1.79 -4.01
CA TYR A 67 18.48 2.51 -3.46
C TYR A 67 18.37 4.03 -3.60
N LYS A 68 17.40 4.53 -4.38
CA LYS A 68 17.19 5.97 -4.62
C LYS A 68 16.09 6.58 -3.77
N CYS A 69 15.24 5.77 -3.13
CA CYS A 69 14.18 6.32 -2.30
C CYS A 69 14.67 6.56 -0.86
N PRO A 70 14.65 7.81 -0.36
CA PRO A 70 15.16 8.14 0.97
C PRO A 70 14.16 7.81 2.10
N PHE A 71 12.93 7.41 1.79
CA PHE A 71 11.86 7.24 2.78
C PHE A 71 11.76 5.83 3.35
N ILE A 72 12.41 4.83 2.74
CA ILE A 72 12.26 3.42 3.13
C ILE A 72 12.98 3.21 4.47
N GLU A 73 12.22 2.83 5.49
CA GLU A 73 12.80 2.44 6.79
C GLU A 73 13.37 1.02 6.69
N GLY A 74 14.39 0.74 7.52
CA GLY A 74 15.17 -0.49 7.36
C GLY A 74 14.38 -1.78 7.54
N GLU A 75 13.23 -1.73 8.22
CA GLU A 75 12.31 -2.87 8.32
C GLU A 75 11.72 -3.35 6.97
N PHE A 76 11.73 -2.51 5.94
CA PHE A 76 11.21 -2.85 4.60
C PHE A 76 12.28 -2.85 3.49
N ASP A 77 13.50 -2.39 3.77
CA ASP A 77 14.58 -2.22 2.77
C ASP A 77 15.37 -3.51 2.53
N CYS A 78 14.70 -4.55 2.05
CA CYS A 78 15.25 -5.90 2.00
C CYS A 78 16.54 -6.02 1.16
N GLN A 79 16.63 -5.30 0.04
CA GLN A 79 17.81 -5.34 -0.82
C GLN A 79 19.02 -4.68 -0.14
N LYS A 80 18.83 -3.57 0.59
CA LYS A 80 19.90 -2.96 1.39
C LYS A 80 20.36 -3.87 2.52
N TYR A 81 19.45 -4.65 3.11
CA TYR A 81 19.74 -5.59 4.19
C TYR A 81 20.07 -7.01 3.70
N GLY A 82 20.62 -7.12 2.49
CA GLY A 82 21.32 -8.32 2.03
C GLY A 82 20.42 -9.44 1.49
N ARG A 83 19.16 -9.14 1.15
CA ARG A 83 18.30 -10.12 0.47
C ARG A 83 18.89 -10.51 -0.89
N PRO A 84 19.27 -11.79 -1.11
CA PRO A 84 20.04 -12.19 -2.29
C PRO A 84 19.20 -12.34 -3.55
N ASP A 85 17.91 -12.66 -3.42
CA ASP A 85 17.00 -12.81 -4.56
C ASP A 85 16.29 -11.49 -4.91
N ASN A 86 16.02 -11.28 -6.19
CA ASN A 86 15.31 -10.10 -6.70
C ASN A 86 14.03 -10.45 -7.50
N THR A 87 13.73 -11.73 -7.69
CA THR A 87 12.61 -12.20 -8.51
C THR A 87 11.26 -11.73 -7.95
N TYR A 88 11.13 -11.60 -6.62
CA TYR A 88 9.91 -11.08 -5.97
C TYR A 88 9.57 -9.65 -6.41
N LEU A 89 10.56 -8.85 -6.84
CA LEU A 89 10.36 -7.49 -7.34
C LEU A 89 9.70 -7.47 -8.72
N LYS A 90 9.74 -8.58 -9.47
CA LYS A 90 9.37 -8.66 -10.88
C LYS A 90 7.92 -9.05 -11.12
N TYR A 91 7.04 -8.97 -10.12
CA TYR A 91 5.63 -9.35 -10.27
C TYR A 91 4.72 -8.14 -10.26
N ARG A 92 3.83 -8.07 -11.26
CA ARG A 92 2.72 -7.13 -11.29
C ARG A 92 1.38 -7.85 -11.19
N TRP A 93 0.39 -7.16 -10.64
CA TRP A 93 -0.98 -7.65 -10.60
C TRP A 93 -1.71 -7.38 -11.92
N GLN A 94 -2.36 -8.40 -12.47
CA GLN A 94 -3.18 -8.32 -13.67
C GLN A 94 -4.61 -8.77 -13.34
N PRO A 95 -5.59 -7.85 -13.27
CA PRO A 95 -6.99 -8.23 -13.17
C PRO A 95 -7.42 -9.07 -14.37
N PHE A 96 -8.38 -9.98 -14.17
CA PHE A 96 -8.85 -10.87 -15.23
C PHE A 96 -9.71 -10.15 -16.27
N SER A 97 -10.53 -9.20 -15.83
CA SER A 97 -11.57 -8.59 -16.65
C SER A 97 -11.17 -7.25 -17.27
N CYS A 98 -10.03 -6.66 -16.85
CA CYS A 98 -9.52 -5.42 -17.43
C CYS A 98 -8.05 -5.17 -17.06
N SER A 99 -7.47 -4.15 -17.68
CA SER A 99 -6.14 -3.63 -17.34
C SER A 99 -6.23 -2.53 -16.29
N LEU A 100 -5.23 -2.43 -15.43
CA LEU A 100 -5.06 -1.29 -14.53
C LEU A 100 -4.38 -0.13 -15.27
N PRO A 101 -4.74 1.14 -14.98
CA PRO A 101 -3.98 2.27 -15.47
C PRO A 101 -2.55 2.23 -14.91
N ARG A 102 -1.57 2.54 -15.75
CA ARG A 102 -0.17 2.61 -15.32
C ARG A 102 -0.01 3.78 -14.35
N PHE A 103 0.64 3.52 -13.22
CA PHE A 103 0.92 4.57 -12.23
C PHE A 103 1.76 5.69 -12.84
N ASN A 104 1.33 6.94 -12.61
CA ASN A 104 2.04 8.15 -13.01
C ASN A 104 2.07 9.14 -11.85
N GLY A 105 3.23 9.26 -11.20
CA GLY A 105 3.41 10.11 -10.02
C GLY A 105 3.28 11.61 -10.32
N LEU A 106 3.73 12.06 -11.50
CA LEU A 106 3.58 13.45 -11.93
C LEU A 106 2.10 13.83 -12.12
N TYR A 107 1.33 12.96 -12.78
CA TYR A 107 -0.10 13.16 -12.94
C TYR A 107 -0.83 13.15 -11.60
N PHE A 108 -0.46 12.22 -10.71
CA PHE A 108 -0.99 12.15 -9.34
C PHE A 108 -0.80 13.50 -8.62
N LEU A 109 0.43 14.02 -8.59
CA LEU A 109 0.75 15.29 -7.94
C LEU A 109 0.01 16.48 -8.55
N ARG A 110 -0.13 16.54 -9.88
CA ARG A 110 -0.89 17.59 -10.55
C ARG A 110 -2.37 17.57 -10.19
N LYS A 111 -2.98 16.37 -10.11
CA LYS A 111 -4.40 16.22 -9.76
C LYS A 111 -4.70 16.45 -8.28
N TRP A 112 -3.74 16.16 -7.42
CA TRP A 112 -3.86 16.35 -5.97
C TRP A 112 -3.18 17.64 -5.48
N ARG A 113 -2.86 18.59 -6.37
CA ARG A 113 -2.23 19.87 -6.00
C ARG A 113 -2.99 20.60 -4.89
N GLY A 114 -2.29 21.03 -3.84
CA GLY A 114 -2.88 21.72 -2.69
C GLY A 114 -3.71 20.82 -1.76
N LYS A 115 -3.52 19.50 -1.82
CA LYS A 115 -4.35 18.52 -1.08
C LYS A 115 -3.58 17.75 -0.04
N LYS A 116 -4.32 17.26 0.95
CA LYS A 116 -3.85 16.46 2.06
C LYS A 116 -4.32 15.01 1.93
N ILE A 117 -3.38 14.08 2.01
CA ILE A 117 -3.63 12.63 1.97
C ILE A 117 -3.07 12.06 3.28
N MET A 118 -3.82 11.21 3.98
CA MET A 118 -3.37 10.61 5.23
C MET A 118 -3.62 9.10 5.27
N PHE A 119 -2.55 8.36 5.52
CA PHE A 119 -2.59 6.96 5.93
C PHE A 119 -2.81 6.91 7.45
N VAL A 120 -3.77 6.12 7.91
CA VAL A 120 -4.16 6.03 9.31
C VAL A 120 -4.27 4.57 9.73
N GLY A 121 -3.41 4.13 10.64
CA GLY A 121 -3.47 2.74 11.09
C GLY A 121 -2.20 2.18 11.70
N ASP A 122 -1.97 0.89 11.44
CA ASP A 122 -0.86 0.12 11.96
C ASP A 122 0.41 0.26 11.11
N SER A 123 1.37 -0.66 11.28
CA SER A 123 2.63 -0.66 10.54
C SER A 123 2.48 -0.89 9.04
N LEU A 124 1.37 -1.48 8.58
CA LEU A 124 1.13 -1.65 7.15
C LEU A 124 0.68 -0.34 6.50
N SER A 125 0.08 0.59 7.27
CA SER A 125 -0.11 1.97 6.81
C SER A 125 1.23 2.68 6.57
N LEU A 126 2.23 2.46 7.44
CA LEU A 126 3.59 2.99 7.23
C LEU A 126 4.23 2.37 5.97
N ASN A 127 4.09 1.05 5.81
CA ASN A 127 4.62 0.31 4.67
C ASN A 127 3.99 0.79 3.34
N GLN A 128 2.67 1.01 3.28
CA GLN A 128 2.00 1.57 2.10
C GLN A 128 2.32 3.05 1.87
N PHE A 129 2.44 3.84 2.95
CA PHE A 129 2.85 5.25 2.88
C PHE A 129 4.24 5.41 2.24
N GLN A 130 5.24 4.66 2.71
CA GLN A 130 6.60 4.71 2.15
C GLN A 130 6.64 4.26 0.70
N SER A 131 5.87 3.22 0.35
CA SER A 131 5.71 2.81 -1.05
C SER A 131 5.18 3.95 -1.92
N LEU A 132 4.09 4.62 -1.51
CA LEU A 132 3.49 5.68 -2.33
C LEU A 132 4.44 6.85 -2.52
N THR A 133 5.13 7.27 -1.44
CA THR A 133 6.06 8.41 -1.50
C THR A 133 7.28 8.09 -2.37
N CYS A 134 7.80 6.86 -2.32
CA CYS A 134 8.85 6.40 -3.24
C CYS A 134 8.38 6.36 -4.70
N MET A 135 7.20 5.78 -4.94
CA MET A 135 6.62 5.71 -6.29
C MET A 135 6.43 7.10 -6.89
N ILE A 136 6.01 8.09 -6.10
CA ILE A 136 5.87 9.47 -6.57
C ILE A 136 7.24 10.12 -6.78
N GLN A 137 8.16 10.01 -5.81
CA GLN A 137 9.48 10.64 -5.89
C GLN A 137 10.28 10.17 -7.11
N ALA A 138 10.14 8.90 -7.51
CA ALA A 138 10.78 8.37 -8.72
C ALA A 138 10.34 9.08 -10.02
N TRP A 139 9.13 9.66 -10.07
CA TRP A 139 8.64 10.45 -11.19
C TRP A 139 9.09 11.92 -11.15
N VAL A 140 9.47 12.41 -9.98
CA VAL A 140 9.87 13.81 -9.76
C VAL A 140 11.15 13.88 -8.91
N PRO A 141 12.26 13.27 -9.37
CA PRO A 141 13.47 13.08 -8.55
C PRO A 141 14.10 14.40 -8.08
N ASN A 142 13.84 15.50 -8.80
CA ASN A 142 14.38 16.83 -8.52
C ASN A 142 13.39 17.75 -7.77
N SER A 143 12.21 17.25 -7.41
CA SER A 143 11.21 18.06 -6.69
C SER A 143 11.69 18.35 -5.27
N GLN A 144 11.41 19.57 -4.78
CA GLN A 144 11.70 19.91 -3.39
C GLN A 144 10.73 19.18 -2.46
N ILE A 145 11.27 18.42 -1.49
CA ILE A 145 10.48 17.62 -0.57
C ILE A 145 10.78 18.05 0.86
N SER A 146 9.73 18.32 1.63
CA SER A 146 9.79 18.45 3.09
C SER A 146 9.44 17.12 3.74
N TYR A 147 10.31 16.61 4.60
CA TYR A 147 10.08 15.41 5.41
C TYR A 147 10.08 15.76 6.89
N ILE A 148 8.94 15.56 7.56
CA ILE A 148 8.78 15.87 8.98
C ILE A 148 8.28 14.63 9.71
N LYS A 149 8.91 14.29 10.83
CA LYS A 149 8.48 13.24 11.76
C LYS A 149 8.41 13.84 13.16
N ARG A 150 7.21 14.16 13.65
CA ARG A 150 6.96 14.80 14.96
C ARG A 150 5.68 14.26 15.59
N ASP A 151 5.71 14.03 16.90
CA ASP A 151 4.51 13.70 17.71
C ASP A 151 3.63 12.56 17.15
N GLY A 152 4.26 11.53 16.58
CA GLY A 152 3.55 10.38 16.00
C GLY A 152 2.93 10.61 14.61
N LEU A 153 3.11 11.82 14.05
CA LEU A 153 2.76 12.19 12.67
C LEU A 153 4.04 12.24 11.81
N THR A 154 4.04 11.48 10.72
CA THR A 154 5.05 11.62 9.66
C THR A 154 4.41 12.28 8.45
N SER A 155 5.08 13.24 7.80
CA SER A 155 4.60 13.88 6.57
C SER A 155 5.70 14.04 5.53
N VAL A 156 5.38 13.70 4.29
CA VAL A 156 6.17 13.98 3.08
C VAL A 156 5.38 15.00 2.26
N THR A 157 5.94 16.19 2.05
CA THR A 157 5.30 17.24 1.24
C THR A 157 6.10 17.48 -0.03
N PHE A 158 5.48 17.33 -1.19
CA PHE A 158 6.04 17.71 -2.50
C PHE A 158 5.76 19.19 -2.74
N LEU A 159 6.74 20.05 -2.45
CA LEU A 159 6.53 21.49 -2.32
C LEU A 159 6.10 22.17 -3.63
N ASP A 160 6.63 21.73 -4.77
CA ASP A 160 6.27 22.27 -6.10
C ASP A 160 4.79 22.05 -6.46
N TYR A 161 4.13 21.15 -5.75
CA TYR A 161 2.72 20.76 -5.95
C TYR A 161 1.85 21.03 -4.73
N ASP A 162 2.42 21.45 -3.61
CA ASP A 162 1.73 21.58 -2.33
C ASP A 162 0.88 20.33 -1.99
N VAL A 163 1.43 19.14 -2.23
CA VAL A 163 0.78 17.86 -1.90
C VAL A 163 1.42 17.32 -0.64
N ASN A 164 0.61 17.22 0.42
CA ASN A 164 1.06 16.71 1.72
C ASN A 164 0.52 15.30 1.95
N ILE A 165 1.42 14.32 1.98
CA ILE A 165 1.12 12.93 2.29
C ILE A 165 1.56 12.65 3.73
N MET A 166 0.64 12.18 4.55
CA MET A 166 0.81 12.01 5.99
C MET A 166 0.60 10.57 6.40
N LEU A 167 1.19 10.21 7.54
CA LEU A 167 0.98 8.97 8.26
C LEU A 167 0.65 9.28 9.71
N TYR A 168 -0.52 8.83 10.16
CA TYR A 168 -0.96 8.88 11.54
C TYR A 168 -1.01 7.46 12.13
N ARG A 169 -0.12 7.16 13.07
CA ARG A 169 0.00 5.82 13.67
C ARG A 169 -1.02 5.61 14.79
N THR A 170 -1.96 4.71 14.55
CA THR A 170 -2.97 4.28 15.54
C THR A 170 -3.37 2.84 15.23
N PRO A 171 -2.62 1.83 15.73
CA PRO A 171 -2.74 0.46 15.24
C PRO A 171 -4.14 -0.16 15.39
N TYR A 172 -4.91 0.29 16.37
CA TYR A 172 -6.27 -0.19 16.64
C TYR A 172 -7.37 0.77 16.14
N LEU A 173 -7.00 1.95 15.61
CA LEU A 173 -7.86 3.12 15.35
C LEU A 173 -8.53 3.72 16.60
N VAL A 174 -9.01 2.87 17.50
CA VAL A 174 -9.55 3.23 18.81
C VAL A 174 -8.45 3.48 19.84
N ASP A 175 -8.80 4.19 20.91
CA ASP A 175 -7.82 4.70 21.86
C ASP A 175 -7.29 3.60 22.79
N ILE A 176 -5.99 3.66 23.09
CA ILE A 176 -5.41 3.06 24.29
C ILE A 176 -5.17 4.19 25.29
N VAL A 177 -5.72 4.06 26.49
CA VAL A 177 -5.58 5.07 27.55
C VAL A 177 -4.90 4.49 28.78
N ASN A 178 -4.10 5.31 29.47
CA ASN A 178 -3.54 4.95 30.76
C ASN A 178 -4.59 5.21 31.86
N GLN A 179 -4.92 4.17 32.62
CA GLN A 179 -5.74 4.24 33.84
C GLN A 179 -4.89 3.87 35.05
N LYS A 180 -5.38 4.18 36.27
CA LYS A 180 -4.67 3.86 37.53
C LYS A 180 -4.33 2.36 37.66
N TYR A 181 -5.13 1.49 37.05
CA TYR A 181 -4.99 0.04 37.13
C TYR A 181 -4.33 -0.59 35.88
N GLY A 182 -3.92 0.20 34.89
CA GLY A 182 -3.23 -0.29 33.69
C GLY A 182 -3.64 0.42 32.39
N ARG A 183 -3.03 0.00 31.28
CA ARG A 183 -3.36 0.46 29.93
C ARG A 183 -4.64 -0.22 29.44
N VAL A 184 -5.58 0.56 28.93
CA VAL A 184 -6.92 0.08 28.54
C VAL A 184 -7.16 0.38 27.06
N LEU A 185 -7.42 -0.66 26.27
CA LEU A 185 -7.93 -0.51 24.92
C LEU A 185 -9.43 -0.20 24.98
N LYS A 186 -9.82 1.05 24.68
CA LYS A 186 -11.21 1.51 24.73
C LYS A 186 -11.90 1.30 23.39
N LEU A 187 -12.71 0.27 23.25
CA LEU A 187 -13.32 -0.09 21.95
C LEU A 187 -14.38 0.91 21.46
N ASP A 188 -14.86 1.81 22.32
CA ASP A 188 -15.90 2.80 22.04
C ASP A 188 -15.38 4.25 21.93
N SER A 189 -14.06 4.46 21.93
CA SER A 189 -13.42 5.79 21.92
C SER A 189 -12.44 5.97 20.75
N ILE A 190 -12.54 7.11 20.06
CA ILE A 190 -11.61 7.57 19.02
C ILE A 190 -11.37 9.08 19.23
N ARG A 191 -10.52 9.42 20.19
CA ARG A 191 -10.09 10.81 20.45
C ARG A 191 -9.11 11.30 19.39
N GLY A 192 -8.21 10.42 18.95
CA GLY A 192 -7.23 10.74 17.90
C GLY A 192 -7.87 11.15 16.56
N GLY A 193 -9.15 10.82 16.37
CA GLY A 193 -9.91 11.10 15.15
C GLY A 193 -10.05 12.57 14.80
N ASP A 194 -9.86 13.49 15.74
CA ASP A 194 -9.85 14.92 15.43
C ASP A 194 -8.72 15.30 14.45
N SER A 195 -7.61 14.57 14.48
CA SER A 195 -6.46 14.79 13.59
C SER A 195 -6.75 14.42 12.13
N TRP A 196 -7.79 13.61 11.88
CA TRP A 196 -8.13 13.11 10.54
C TRP A 196 -9.11 14.05 9.81
N LYS A 197 -9.70 15.01 10.52
CA LYS A 197 -10.66 15.96 9.95
C LYS A 197 -9.97 16.92 8.99
N GLY A 198 -10.66 17.30 7.92
CA GLY A 198 -10.14 18.24 6.92
C GLY A 198 -9.09 17.67 5.96
N VAL A 199 -8.80 16.36 6.03
CA VAL A 199 -7.97 15.66 5.05
C VAL A 199 -8.80 15.31 3.81
N ASP A 200 -8.27 15.52 2.61
CA ASP A 200 -8.99 15.28 1.34
C ASP A 200 -9.06 13.79 0.97
N MET A 201 -8.07 12.99 1.38
CA MET A 201 -8.08 11.52 1.24
C MET A 201 -7.60 10.83 2.51
N LEU A 202 -8.44 9.98 3.08
CA LEU A 202 -8.11 9.13 4.23
C LEU A 202 -7.97 7.67 3.78
N ILE A 203 -6.84 7.04 4.07
CA ILE A 203 -6.60 5.61 3.83
C ILE A 203 -6.40 4.92 5.17
N PHE A 204 -7.43 4.20 5.63
CA PHE A 204 -7.40 3.50 6.90
C PHE A 204 -6.92 2.07 6.73
N ASN A 205 -6.17 1.55 7.70
CA ASN A 205 -5.97 0.11 7.87
C ASN A 205 -5.91 -0.23 9.36
N THR A 206 -6.22 -1.48 9.72
CA THR A 206 -5.99 -1.99 11.07
C THR A 206 -6.22 -3.50 11.12
N TRP A 207 -5.21 -4.28 11.50
CA TRP A 207 -5.38 -5.72 11.74
C TRP A 207 -4.27 -6.35 12.57
N HIS A 208 -3.00 -6.14 12.21
CA HIS A 208 -1.89 -6.98 12.68
C HIS A 208 -1.71 -6.95 14.21
N TRP A 209 -2.07 -5.84 14.84
CA TRP A 209 -1.95 -5.64 16.28
C TRP A 209 -3.10 -6.24 17.07
N TRP A 210 -4.25 -6.54 16.43
CA TRP A 210 -5.42 -7.11 17.11
C TRP A 210 -5.17 -8.54 17.58
N THR A 211 -4.25 -9.27 16.97
CA THR A 211 -3.93 -10.66 17.33
C THR A 211 -2.82 -10.78 18.37
N HIS A 212 -2.18 -9.67 18.76
CA HIS A 212 -1.13 -9.70 19.78
C HIS A 212 -1.69 -10.12 21.14
N THR A 213 -0.94 -10.98 21.82
CA THR A 213 -1.22 -11.50 23.16
C THR A 213 0.07 -11.59 23.97
N GLY A 214 -0.03 -11.73 25.29
CA GLY A 214 1.15 -11.86 26.16
C GLY A 214 2.06 -10.62 26.08
N ARG A 215 3.38 -10.83 25.89
CA ARG A 215 4.38 -9.74 25.92
C ARG A 215 4.26 -8.74 24.77
N THR A 216 3.64 -9.10 23.66
CA THR A 216 3.44 -8.19 22.50
C THR A 216 2.14 -7.41 22.57
N GLN A 217 1.30 -7.67 23.58
CA GLN A 217 0.05 -6.94 23.80
C GLN A 217 0.33 -5.57 24.44
N PRO A 218 -0.05 -4.45 23.80
CA PRO A 218 0.26 -3.11 24.30
C PRO A 218 -0.75 -2.57 25.32
N PHE A 219 -1.74 -3.39 25.71
CA PHE A 219 -2.76 -3.03 26.69
C PHE A 219 -2.93 -4.16 27.71
N ASP A 220 -3.39 -3.79 28.91
CA ASP A 220 -3.54 -4.71 30.04
C ASP A 220 -5.00 -5.13 30.25
N TYR A 221 -5.94 -4.35 29.71
CA TYR A 221 -7.40 -4.54 29.76
C TYR A 221 -8.07 -4.04 28.48
N ILE A 222 -9.30 -4.51 28.24
CA ILE A 222 -10.17 -4.05 27.15
C ILE A 222 -11.47 -3.50 27.77
N GLU A 223 -11.88 -2.29 27.37
CA GLU A 223 -13.14 -1.67 27.79
C GLU A 223 -14.13 -1.59 26.63
N ASP A 224 -15.39 -1.94 26.91
CA ASP A 224 -16.52 -1.84 25.97
C ASP A 224 -17.78 -1.40 26.72
N GLY A 225 -18.28 -0.21 26.41
CA GLY A 225 -19.51 0.32 27.00
C GLY A 225 -19.40 0.50 28.52
N GLY A 226 -18.24 0.98 29.00
CA GLY A 226 -17.96 1.18 30.42
C GLY A 226 -17.68 -0.08 31.23
N LYS A 227 -17.68 -1.27 30.61
CA LYS A 227 -17.28 -2.52 31.26
C LYS A 227 -15.85 -2.89 30.91
N THR A 228 -15.03 -3.10 31.92
CA THR A 228 -13.61 -3.49 31.77
C THR A 228 -13.45 -4.99 31.88
N TRP A 229 -12.71 -5.57 30.94
CA TRP A 229 -12.38 -6.98 30.86
C TRP A 229 -10.86 -7.15 30.90
N LYS A 230 -10.37 -8.23 31.52
CA LYS A 230 -8.94 -8.56 31.44
C LYS A 230 -8.53 -8.86 30.01
N ASP A 231 -9.39 -9.56 29.29
CA ASP A 231 -9.16 -9.93 27.90
C ASP A 231 -10.49 -10.22 27.17
N MET A 232 -10.49 -10.22 25.84
CA MET A 232 -11.67 -10.48 25.00
C MET A 232 -11.32 -11.34 23.78
N ASN A 233 -12.29 -12.03 23.20
CA ASN A 233 -12.11 -12.63 21.87
C ASN A 233 -11.68 -11.56 20.85
N ARG A 234 -10.57 -11.78 20.13
CA ARG A 234 -9.96 -10.80 19.23
C ARG A 234 -10.88 -10.38 18.08
N MET A 235 -11.67 -11.32 17.54
CA MET A 235 -12.63 -11.03 16.47
C MET A 235 -13.80 -10.17 16.96
N VAL A 236 -14.25 -10.40 18.20
CA VAL A 236 -15.29 -9.57 18.85
C VAL A 236 -14.75 -8.17 19.12
N ALA A 237 -13.55 -8.06 19.69
CA ALA A 237 -12.90 -6.78 19.96
C ALA A 237 -12.69 -5.98 18.66
N PHE A 238 -12.16 -6.64 17.61
CA PHE A 238 -11.94 -6.03 16.30
C PHE A 238 -13.24 -5.53 15.67
N TYR A 239 -14.30 -6.35 15.69
CA TYR A 239 -15.61 -5.94 15.19
C TYR A 239 -16.18 -4.73 15.94
N LYS A 240 -16.04 -4.69 17.27
CA LYS A 240 -16.50 -3.55 18.10
C LYS A 240 -15.71 -2.28 17.81
N GLY A 241 -14.38 -2.34 17.84
CA GLY A 241 -13.53 -1.18 17.56
C GLY A 241 -13.74 -0.64 16.15
N LEU A 242 -13.80 -1.52 15.14
CA LEU A 242 -14.07 -1.11 13.77
C LEU A 242 -15.49 -0.55 13.59
N THR A 243 -16.48 -1.04 14.35
CA THR A 243 -17.82 -0.43 14.41
C THR A 243 -17.78 0.99 14.98
N THR A 244 -16.93 1.25 15.97
CA THR A 244 -16.71 2.62 16.49
C THR A 244 -16.08 3.52 15.44
N TRP A 245 -15.08 3.04 14.69
CA TRP A 245 -14.53 3.76 13.53
C TRP A 245 -15.58 4.06 12.46
N ALA A 246 -16.44 3.09 12.13
CA ALA A 246 -17.56 3.30 11.21
C ALA A 246 -18.51 4.42 11.67
N ARG A 247 -18.79 4.50 12.98
CA ARG A 247 -19.57 5.61 13.56
C ARG A 247 -18.82 6.94 13.44
N TRP A 248 -17.52 6.95 13.68
CA TRP A 248 -16.69 8.15 13.48
C TRP A 248 -16.76 8.65 12.03
N VAL A 249 -16.64 7.75 11.04
CA VAL A 249 -16.79 8.09 9.61
C VAL A 249 -18.16 8.73 9.37
N ASN A 250 -19.24 8.03 9.77
CA ASN A 250 -20.62 8.49 9.60
C ASN A 250 -20.87 9.86 10.24
N ARG A 251 -20.19 10.22 11.33
CA ARG A 251 -20.34 11.51 11.99
C ARG A 251 -19.50 12.62 11.35
N ASN A 252 -18.26 12.33 10.96
CA ASN A 252 -17.27 13.38 10.70
C ASN A 252 -16.90 13.60 9.22
N VAL A 253 -17.12 12.61 8.34
CA VAL A 253 -16.64 12.69 6.95
C VAL A 253 -17.66 13.40 6.05
N ASP A 254 -17.28 14.45 5.33
CA ASP A 254 -18.09 14.97 4.23
C ASP A 254 -17.66 14.28 2.92
N PRO A 255 -18.48 13.40 2.30
CA PRO A 255 -18.07 12.67 1.11
C PRO A 255 -17.90 13.54 -0.14
N LEU A 256 -18.36 14.80 -0.11
CA LEU A 256 -18.08 15.77 -1.18
C LEU A 256 -16.66 16.34 -1.07
N LYS A 257 -16.04 16.29 0.11
CA LYS A 257 -14.72 16.87 0.40
C LYS A 257 -13.64 15.81 0.62
N THR A 258 -14.00 14.70 1.25
CA THR A 258 -13.05 13.68 1.70
C THR A 258 -13.39 12.33 1.06
N LYS A 259 -12.42 11.75 0.33
CA LYS A 259 -12.46 10.35 -0.09
C LYS A 259 -11.96 9.46 1.03
N VAL A 260 -12.70 8.39 1.34
CA VAL A 260 -12.31 7.44 2.38
C VAL A 260 -12.06 6.06 1.78
N PHE A 261 -10.88 5.53 2.06
CA PHE A 261 -10.44 4.20 1.71
C PHE A 261 -10.23 3.37 2.97
N PHE A 262 -10.52 2.07 2.87
CA PHE A 262 -10.06 1.09 3.84
C PHE A 262 -9.18 0.09 3.11
N GLN A 263 -7.91 0.00 3.48
CA GLN A 263 -7.00 -1.04 3.03
C GLN A 263 -7.45 -2.38 3.60
N GLY A 264 -7.66 -3.36 2.72
CA GLY A 264 -7.98 -4.73 3.11
C GLY A 264 -6.92 -5.33 4.04
N ILE A 265 -7.29 -6.46 4.65
CA ILE A 265 -6.43 -7.22 5.55
C ILE A 265 -5.17 -7.64 4.81
N SER A 266 -4.01 -7.18 5.28
CA SER A 266 -2.71 -7.70 4.85
C SER A 266 -2.52 -9.08 5.49
N PRO A 267 -2.24 -10.15 4.72
CA PRO A 267 -2.00 -11.46 5.28
C PRO A 267 -0.60 -11.54 5.91
N THR A 268 -0.42 -12.54 6.77
CA THR A 268 0.89 -12.99 7.22
C THR A 268 1.21 -14.34 6.58
N HIS A 269 2.49 -14.70 6.56
CA HIS A 269 2.96 -16.00 6.06
C HIS A 269 3.90 -16.68 7.07
N TYR A 270 3.51 -16.66 8.35
CA TYR A 270 4.26 -17.36 9.40
C TYR A 270 4.06 -18.88 9.34
N GLU A 271 2.87 -19.33 8.92
CA GLU A 271 2.49 -20.74 8.93
C GLU A 271 2.26 -21.26 7.50
N GLY A 272 3.17 -22.09 7.00
CA GLY A 272 3.10 -22.61 5.64
C GLY A 272 1.93 -23.56 5.36
N LYS A 273 1.20 -23.96 6.41
CA LYS A 273 -0.07 -24.71 6.27
C LYS A 273 -1.09 -23.96 5.39
N ASP A 274 -1.04 -22.62 5.38
CA ASP A 274 -1.92 -21.78 4.58
C ASP A 274 -1.68 -21.92 3.07
N TRP A 275 -0.52 -22.46 2.67
CA TRP A 275 -0.18 -22.81 1.28
C TRP A 275 0.23 -24.28 1.11
N ASN A 276 -0.30 -25.18 1.96
CA ASN A 276 -0.06 -26.63 1.92
C ASN A 276 1.41 -27.05 2.10
N LYS A 277 2.19 -26.28 2.86
CA LYS A 277 3.58 -26.55 3.23
C LYS A 277 3.78 -26.35 4.74
N PRO A 278 3.20 -27.20 5.60
CA PRO A 278 3.05 -26.93 7.04
C PRO A 278 4.37 -26.72 7.80
N THR A 279 5.50 -27.19 7.26
CA THR A 279 6.84 -27.02 7.86
C THR A 279 7.55 -25.73 7.44
N GLU A 280 6.97 -24.95 6.52
CA GLU A 280 7.57 -23.74 5.97
C GLU A 280 7.00 -22.47 6.61
N SER A 281 7.70 -21.35 6.40
CA SER A 281 7.24 -19.98 6.62
C SER A 281 7.59 -19.14 5.40
N CYS A 282 7.45 -17.81 5.46
CA CYS A 282 7.94 -16.91 4.42
C CYS A 282 9.48 -16.99 4.22
N SER A 283 10.21 -17.56 5.20
CA SER A 283 11.65 -17.74 5.07
C SER A 283 12.00 -18.65 3.89
N GLY A 284 12.96 -18.22 3.08
CA GLY A 284 13.41 -18.94 1.88
C GLY A 284 12.47 -18.89 0.68
N GLN A 285 11.31 -18.24 0.78
CA GLN A 285 10.36 -18.15 -0.32
C GLN A 285 10.80 -17.07 -1.32
N THR A 286 11.04 -17.45 -2.56
CA THR A 286 11.51 -16.54 -3.64
C THR A 286 10.52 -16.40 -4.79
N GLN A 287 9.40 -17.11 -4.72
CA GLN A 287 8.34 -17.09 -5.73
C GLN A 287 6.94 -17.04 -5.10
N PRO A 288 5.98 -16.37 -5.75
CA PRO A 288 4.58 -16.39 -5.36
C PRO A 288 4.03 -17.81 -5.27
N PHE A 289 2.85 -17.94 -4.65
CA PHE A 289 2.02 -19.12 -4.83
C PHE A 289 1.38 -19.09 -6.23
N PHE A 290 1.45 -20.20 -6.99
CA PHE A 290 0.97 -20.28 -8.38
C PHE A 290 -0.34 -21.06 -8.57
N GLY A 291 -1.06 -21.42 -7.50
CA GLY A 291 -2.34 -22.10 -7.63
C GLY A 291 -3.47 -21.18 -8.09
N MET A 292 -4.59 -21.76 -8.58
CA MET A 292 -5.77 -20.96 -8.95
C MET A 292 -6.42 -20.30 -7.74
N ARG A 293 -6.44 -20.99 -6.60
CA ARG A 293 -7.03 -20.54 -5.35
C ARG A 293 -6.03 -20.75 -4.22
N TYR A 294 -5.84 -19.72 -3.41
CA TYR A 294 -5.00 -19.82 -2.21
C TYR A 294 -5.65 -20.76 -1.16
N PRO A 295 -4.94 -21.78 -0.65
CA PRO A 295 -5.52 -22.82 0.21
C PRO A 295 -6.01 -22.29 1.57
N GLY A 296 -5.34 -21.31 2.16
CA GLY A 296 -5.68 -20.74 3.48
C GLY A 296 -7.04 -20.05 3.56
N GLY A 297 -7.74 -19.89 2.42
CA GLY A 297 -9.09 -19.35 2.38
C GLY A 297 -9.17 -17.88 2.78
N THR A 298 -10.39 -17.42 3.06
CA THR A 298 -10.64 -16.02 3.41
C THR A 298 -10.40 -15.79 4.91
N PRO A 299 -9.52 -14.85 5.32
CA PRO A 299 -9.31 -14.56 6.73
C PRO A 299 -10.57 -14.03 7.41
N MET A 300 -10.85 -14.44 8.65
CA MET A 300 -12.03 -13.98 9.40
C MET A 300 -12.04 -12.46 9.64
N ALA A 301 -10.86 -11.83 9.72
CA ALA A 301 -10.71 -10.39 9.75
C ALA A 301 -11.34 -9.69 8.54
N TRP A 302 -11.19 -10.28 7.36
CA TRP A 302 -11.77 -9.75 6.13
C TRP A 302 -13.30 -9.78 6.22
N VAL A 303 -13.86 -10.86 6.78
CA VAL A 303 -15.32 -10.99 6.98
C VAL A 303 -15.83 -9.89 7.92
N VAL A 304 -15.09 -9.58 9.00
CA VAL A 304 -15.41 -8.46 9.89
C VAL A 304 -15.38 -7.13 9.16
N VAL A 305 -14.34 -6.85 8.38
CA VAL A 305 -14.23 -5.62 7.58
C VAL A 305 -15.43 -5.49 6.65
N LYS A 306 -15.76 -6.51 5.86
CA LYS A 306 -16.92 -6.49 4.95
C LYS A 306 -18.24 -6.25 5.68
N LYS A 307 -18.43 -6.89 6.84
CA LYS A 307 -19.62 -6.74 7.68
C LYS A 307 -19.76 -5.33 8.25
N VAL A 308 -18.66 -4.69 8.63
CA VAL A 308 -18.70 -3.30 9.13
C VAL A 308 -18.94 -2.34 7.99
N LEU A 309 -18.21 -2.47 6.87
CA LEU A 309 -18.34 -1.60 5.69
C LEU A 309 -19.76 -1.62 5.12
N SER A 310 -20.44 -2.77 5.11
CA SER A 310 -21.82 -2.87 4.62
C SER A 310 -22.86 -2.11 5.47
N ARG A 311 -22.47 -1.63 6.65
CA ARG A 311 -23.32 -0.88 7.58
C ARG A 311 -22.95 0.60 7.69
N ILE A 312 -21.87 1.03 7.03
CA ILE A 312 -21.49 2.44 6.99
C ILE A 312 -22.45 3.16 6.04
N LYS A 313 -22.95 4.33 6.47
CA LYS A 313 -23.88 5.13 5.67
C LYS A 313 -23.14 5.97 4.63
N LYS A 314 -21.93 6.42 4.97
CA LYS A 314 -21.06 7.19 4.07
C LYS A 314 -20.21 6.26 3.19
N PRO A 315 -19.92 6.67 1.95
CA PRO A 315 -19.13 5.85 1.04
C PRO A 315 -17.72 5.64 1.58
N VAL A 316 -17.31 4.37 1.66
CA VAL A 316 -15.94 3.94 1.93
C VAL A 316 -15.55 2.94 0.86
N PHE A 317 -14.43 3.20 0.19
CA PHE A 317 -13.90 2.29 -0.82
C PHE A 317 -12.99 1.25 -0.18
N LEU A 318 -13.32 -0.03 -0.31
CA LEU A 318 -12.44 -1.12 0.12
C LEU A 318 -11.39 -1.36 -0.95
N LEU A 319 -10.11 -1.11 -0.63
CA LEU A 319 -8.99 -1.65 -1.39
C LEU A 319 -8.86 -3.13 -1.00
N ASP A 320 -9.56 -4.01 -1.71
CA ASP A 320 -9.68 -5.44 -1.36
C ASP A 320 -8.40 -6.24 -1.72
N VAL A 321 -7.29 -5.85 -1.09
CA VAL A 321 -5.94 -6.37 -1.37
C VAL A 321 -5.64 -7.69 -0.67
N THR A 322 -6.54 -8.22 0.14
CA THR A 322 -6.30 -9.41 0.96
C THR A 322 -6.00 -10.62 0.08
N GLY A 323 -6.90 -10.93 -0.86
CA GLY A 323 -6.76 -12.10 -1.72
C GLY A 323 -5.48 -12.06 -2.54
N LEU A 324 -5.22 -10.96 -3.26
CA LEU A 324 -4.01 -10.84 -4.08
C LEU A 324 -2.72 -10.91 -3.25
N SER A 325 -2.73 -10.42 -2.02
CA SER A 325 -1.54 -10.41 -1.16
C SER A 325 -1.25 -11.79 -0.56
N GLN A 326 -2.24 -12.67 -0.42
CA GLN A 326 -2.02 -14.06 0.04
C GLN A 326 -1.15 -14.86 -0.94
N TYR A 327 -1.15 -14.50 -2.22
CA TYR A 327 -0.31 -15.18 -3.19
C TYR A 327 1.17 -14.83 -3.03
N ARG A 328 1.51 -13.81 -2.23
CA ARG A 328 2.84 -13.19 -2.21
C ARG A 328 3.71 -13.62 -1.04
N LYS A 329 3.66 -14.90 -0.65
CA LYS A 329 4.55 -15.47 0.38
C LYS A 329 6.05 -15.17 0.19
N ASP A 330 6.46 -14.83 -1.03
CA ASP A 330 7.83 -14.42 -1.41
C ASP A 330 8.22 -13.00 -1.01
N ALA A 331 7.27 -12.08 -0.81
CA ALA A 331 7.59 -10.65 -0.78
C ALA A 331 7.80 -10.07 0.62
N HIS A 332 7.92 -10.90 1.64
CA HIS A 332 8.18 -10.49 3.01
C HIS A 332 9.67 -10.19 3.26
N PRO A 333 10.02 -9.31 4.22
CA PRO A 333 11.40 -9.11 4.64
C PRO A 333 12.08 -10.38 5.13
N SER A 334 11.35 -11.28 5.81
CA SER A 334 11.95 -12.45 6.44
C SER A 334 13.07 -12.02 7.39
N ALA A 335 14.30 -12.51 7.21
CA ALA A 335 15.48 -12.09 7.96
C ALA A 335 16.13 -10.80 7.43
N TYR A 336 15.75 -10.32 6.24
CA TYR A 336 16.37 -9.19 5.55
C TYR A 336 15.71 -7.88 5.95
N ARG A 337 15.77 -7.59 7.25
CA ARG A 337 15.22 -6.38 7.86
C ARG A 337 16.34 -5.71 8.66
N GLY A 338 16.38 -4.39 8.67
CA GLY A 338 17.39 -3.58 9.36
C GLY A 338 17.27 -3.54 10.87
N MET A 339 16.94 -4.68 11.48
CA MET A 339 16.65 -4.86 12.89
C MET A 339 17.08 -6.26 13.33
N ASP A 340 17.62 -6.37 14.53
CA ASP A 340 18.10 -7.65 15.06
C ASP A 340 16.97 -8.66 15.33
N GLY A 341 17.30 -9.94 15.17
CA GLY A 341 16.47 -11.10 15.49
C GLY A 341 15.45 -11.50 14.42
N GLY A 342 14.77 -12.63 14.59
CA GLY A 342 13.45 -13.01 14.05
C GLY A 342 13.12 -12.88 12.55
N THR A 343 12.37 -13.85 12.03
CA THR A 343 11.75 -13.79 10.70
C THR A 343 10.51 -12.89 10.71
N ASP A 344 10.47 -11.85 9.87
CA ASP A 344 9.26 -11.06 9.63
C ASP A 344 8.47 -11.59 8.43
N CYS A 345 7.31 -12.19 8.70
CA CYS A 345 6.35 -12.64 7.70
C CYS A 345 5.05 -11.83 7.73
N SER A 346 5.12 -10.57 8.15
CA SER A 346 3.96 -9.69 8.37
C SER A 346 4.01 -8.41 7.54
N HIS A 347 5.19 -7.80 7.42
CA HIS A 347 5.43 -6.62 6.60
C HIS A 347 5.91 -7.00 5.21
N TRP A 348 6.07 -6.02 4.31
CA TRP A 348 6.48 -6.26 2.93
C TRP A 348 7.75 -5.52 2.59
N CYS A 349 8.62 -6.18 1.82
CA CYS A 349 9.75 -5.51 1.18
C CYS A 349 9.26 -4.36 0.29
N LEU A 350 10.04 -3.28 0.24
CA LEU A 350 9.86 -2.17 -0.70
C LEU A 350 11.08 -2.05 -1.62
N PRO A 351 10.89 -1.91 -2.95
CA PRO A 351 9.65 -2.07 -3.71
C PRO A 351 8.98 -3.45 -3.54
N GLY A 352 7.68 -3.56 -3.79
CA GLY A 352 6.97 -4.82 -3.60
C GLY A 352 5.44 -4.74 -3.61
N VAL A 353 4.82 -5.56 -2.76
CA VAL A 353 3.36 -5.72 -2.69
C VAL A 353 2.62 -4.40 -2.41
N PRO A 354 3.09 -3.52 -1.50
CA PRO A 354 2.45 -2.22 -1.28
C PRO A 354 2.40 -1.31 -2.52
N ASP A 355 3.33 -1.47 -3.47
CA ASP A 355 3.29 -0.71 -4.74
C ASP A 355 2.07 -1.08 -5.59
N THR A 356 1.66 -2.35 -5.50
CA THR A 356 0.43 -2.82 -6.13
C THR A 356 -0.81 -2.28 -5.42
N TRP A 357 -0.79 -2.18 -4.08
CA TRP A 357 -1.87 -1.54 -3.33
C TRP A 357 -2.03 -0.07 -3.75
N ASN A 358 -0.91 0.63 -3.94
CA ASN A 358 -0.90 2.02 -4.40
C ASN A 358 -1.29 2.16 -5.88
N SER A 359 -0.97 1.18 -6.72
CA SER A 359 -1.48 1.13 -8.11
C SER A 359 -3.00 0.94 -8.17
N LEU A 360 -3.56 0.15 -7.27
CA LEU A 360 -5.02 -0.02 -7.12
C LEU A 360 -5.68 1.24 -6.53
N LEU A 361 -5.04 1.90 -5.57
CA LEU A 361 -5.48 3.19 -5.04
C LEU A 361 -5.49 4.25 -6.16
N TYR A 362 -4.42 4.31 -6.97
CA TYR A 362 -4.32 5.20 -8.13
C TYR A 362 -5.47 4.97 -9.11
N ALA A 363 -5.76 3.71 -9.47
CA ALA A 363 -6.89 3.35 -10.32
C ALA A 363 -8.25 3.74 -9.71
N ALA A 364 -8.39 3.73 -8.39
CA ALA A 364 -9.65 4.09 -7.73
C ALA A 364 -9.90 5.60 -7.66
N VAL A 365 -8.88 6.44 -7.90
CA VAL A 365 -9.00 7.90 -7.82
C VAL A 365 -8.97 8.61 -9.18
N PHE A 366 -8.69 7.88 -10.27
CA PHE A 366 -8.64 8.37 -11.66
C PHE A 366 -9.37 7.41 -12.58
#